data_AF-A0AA96G538-F1
#
_entry.id   AF-A0AA96G538-F1
#
_cell.length_a   1.000
_cell.length_b   1.000
_cell.length_c   1.000
_cell.angle_alpha   90.00
_cell.angle_beta   90.00
_cell.angle_gamma   90.00
#
_symmetry.space_group_name_H-M   'P 1'
#
loop_
_entity.id
_entity.type
_entity.pdbx_description
1 polymer ?
#
loop_
_entity_poly.entity_id
_entity_poly.type
_entity_poly.pdbx_seq_one_letter_code
_entity_poly.pdbx_strand_id
1 'polypeptide(L)'
;MEQDWGRLGRAVREAREAAGLSQVELAESAGLSRSAVQSIERGRAFGSPQLSHRSVAQVLGWTPDSVALVLAGGEPARSAPSATAYQSTVSVVPSPDAESVDELLDDLTARVRAALLGGSVADADAIGLGEEPDDGEVVLIWKRGQRPDATPEQLRADLKKWARLQRVAREILADDNPST
;
A
#
# COMPACT_ATOMS: atom_id res chain seq x y z
N MET A 1 15.56 -18.72 10.55
CA MET A 1 15.78 -17.57 11.45
C MET A 1 14.42 -17.05 11.85
N GLU A 2 14.13 -17.03 13.13
CA GLU A 2 12.85 -16.56 13.67
C GLU A 2 12.83 -15.02 13.59
N GLN A 3 11.81 -14.45 12.95
CA GLN A 3 11.69 -12.99 12.79
C GLN A 3 11.26 -12.35 14.12
N ASP A 4 12.03 -11.38 14.62
CA ASP A 4 11.76 -10.75 15.91
C ASP A 4 10.83 -9.54 15.77
N TRP A 5 9.53 -9.84 15.67
CA TRP A 5 8.47 -8.84 15.57
C TRP A 5 8.35 -7.96 16.82
N GLY A 6 8.67 -8.51 18.00
CA GLY A 6 8.69 -7.75 19.25
C GLY A 6 9.76 -6.67 19.23
N ARG A 7 10.95 -6.99 18.73
CA ARG A 7 12.03 -6.02 18.54
C ARG A 7 11.66 -4.94 17.54
N LEU A 8 11.05 -5.31 16.40
CA LEU A 8 10.60 -4.33 15.43
C LEU A 8 9.58 -3.35 16.04
N GLY A 9 8.59 -3.85 16.77
CA GLY A 9 7.59 -3.01 17.43
C GLY A 9 8.20 -2.04 18.44
N ARG A 10 9.14 -2.52 19.26
CA ARG A 10 9.88 -1.68 20.20
C ARG A 10 10.73 -0.61 19.49
N ALA A 11 11.47 -0.98 18.46
CA ALA A 11 12.32 -0.05 17.71
C ALA A 11 11.49 1.06 17.04
N VAL A 12 10.32 0.72 16.49
CA VAL A 12 9.37 1.69 15.94
C VAL A 12 8.87 2.65 17.02
N ARG A 13 8.48 2.12 18.18
CA ARG A 13 7.99 2.92 19.30
C ARG A 13 9.06 3.89 19.81
N GLU A 14 10.28 3.40 20.03
CA GLU A 14 11.41 4.20 20.50
C GLU A 14 11.76 5.32 19.51
N ALA A 15 11.77 5.02 18.21
CA ALA A 15 12.01 6.02 17.19
C ALA A 15 10.89 7.06 17.09
N ARG A 16 9.62 6.64 17.23
CA ARG A 16 8.48 7.56 17.30
C ARG A 16 8.60 8.51 18.48
N GLU A 17 8.88 7.98 19.67
CA GLU A 17 9.03 8.77 20.90
C GLU A 17 10.23 9.72 20.80
N ALA A 18 11.34 9.28 20.21
CA ALA A 18 12.51 10.13 19.95
C ALA A 18 12.24 11.26 18.94
N ALA A 19 11.31 11.05 18.00
CA ALA A 19 10.84 12.06 17.06
C ALA A 19 9.79 13.01 17.67
N GLY A 20 9.36 12.78 18.92
CA GLY A 20 8.33 13.58 19.58
C GLY A 20 6.92 13.37 19.02
N LEU A 21 6.70 12.31 18.23
CA LEU A 21 5.43 12.03 17.57
C LEU A 21 4.51 11.22 18.49
N SER A 22 3.23 11.52 18.50
CA SER A 22 2.18 10.63 19.00
C SER A 22 1.93 9.49 18.01
N GLN A 23 1.23 8.43 18.46
CA GLN A 23 0.82 7.34 17.56
C GLN A 23 -0.11 7.83 16.44
N VAL A 24 -0.90 8.87 16.70
CA VAL A 24 -1.82 9.46 15.72
C VAL A 24 -1.04 10.21 14.66
N GLU A 25 -0.10 11.09 15.07
CA GLU A 25 0.72 11.86 14.14
C GLU A 25 1.62 10.97 13.26
N LEU A 26 2.15 9.88 13.83
CA LEU A 26 2.88 8.88 13.05
C LEU A 26 1.96 8.17 12.04
N ALA A 27 0.73 7.84 12.45
CA ALA A 27 -0.25 7.18 11.59
C ALA A 27 -0.64 8.09 10.42
N GLU A 28 -0.98 9.35 10.70
CA GLU A 28 -1.30 10.37 9.69
C GLU A 28 -0.15 10.56 8.70
N SER A 29 1.07 10.75 9.21
CA SER A 29 2.27 10.92 8.37
C SER A 29 2.58 9.70 7.51
N ALA A 30 2.20 8.50 7.95
CA ALA A 30 2.43 7.25 7.26
C ALA A 30 1.25 6.80 6.37
N GLY A 31 0.13 7.53 6.37
CA GLY A 31 -1.11 7.13 5.70
C GLY A 31 -1.71 5.83 6.27
N LEU A 32 -1.67 5.66 7.59
CA LEU A 32 -2.15 4.49 8.32
C LEU A 32 -3.17 4.88 9.38
N SER A 33 -3.91 3.89 9.90
CA SER A 33 -4.73 4.08 11.10
C SER A 33 -3.88 4.00 12.38
N ARG A 34 -4.33 4.68 13.44
CA ARG A 34 -3.71 4.58 14.77
C ARG A 34 -3.65 3.13 15.27
N SER A 35 -4.68 2.33 14.98
CA SER A 35 -4.76 0.92 15.37
C SER A 35 -3.72 0.05 14.65
N ALA A 36 -3.38 0.37 13.39
CA ALA A 36 -2.30 -0.24 12.64
C ALA A 36 -0.93 0.08 13.27
N VAL A 37 -0.66 1.35 13.57
CA VAL A 37 0.57 1.77 14.29
C VAL A 37 0.68 1.07 15.64
N GLN A 38 -0.41 1.03 16.41
CA GLN A 38 -0.46 0.34 17.69
C GLN A 38 -0.19 -1.17 17.56
N SER A 39 -0.64 -1.80 16.46
CA SER A 39 -0.40 -3.22 16.20
C SER A 39 1.03 -3.53 15.79
N ILE A 40 1.66 -2.61 15.05
CA ILE A 40 3.10 -2.66 14.74
C ILE A 40 3.91 -2.52 16.02
N GLU A 41 3.63 -1.52 16.85
CA GLU A 41 4.38 -1.29 18.11
C GLU A 41 4.24 -2.42 19.13
N ARG A 42 3.09 -3.11 19.13
CA ARG A 42 2.87 -4.32 19.94
C ARG A 42 3.61 -5.56 19.42
N GLY A 43 4.28 -5.45 18.26
CA GLY A 43 5.03 -6.55 17.65
C GLY A 43 4.15 -7.70 17.22
N ARG A 44 2.93 -7.42 16.73
CA ARG A 44 2.03 -8.46 16.22
C ARG A 44 2.77 -9.22 15.11
N ALA A 45 2.94 -10.52 15.28
CA ALA A 45 3.69 -11.33 14.34
C ALA A 45 2.94 -11.44 13.01
N PHE A 46 3.63 -11.12 11.92
CA PHE A 46 3.18 -11.36 10.56
C PHE A 46 4.07 -12.42 9.91
N GLY A 47 3.61 -13.04 8.82
CA GLY A 47 4.46 -13.97 8.05
C GLY A 47 5.61 -13.25 7.32
N SER A 48 5.44 -11.96 7.01
CA SER A 48 6.43 -11.13 6.31
C SER A 48 6.17 -9.63 6.52
N PRO A 49 7.19 -8.76 6.32
CA PRO A 49 7.03 -7.30 6.40
C PRO A 49 5.99 -6.76 5.40
N GLN A 50 4.94 -6.14 5.93
CA GLN A 50 3.88 -5.52 5.14
C GLN A 50 4.19 -4.05 4.77
N LEU A 51 3.41 -3.48 3.86
CA LEU A 51 3.53 -2.09 3.42
C LEU A 51 3.48 -1.11 4.61
N SER A 52 2.62 -1.36 5.60
CA SER A 52 2.51 -0.56 6.82
C SER A 52 3.82 -0.42 7.60
N HIS A 53 4.64 -1.48 7.66
CA HIS A 53 5.96 -1.42 8.30
C HIS A 53 6.92 -0.53 7.50
N ARG A 54 6.81 -0.53 6.17
CA ARG A 54 7.65 0.29 5.29
C ARG A 54 7.25 1.77 5.34
N SER A 55 5.95 2.07 5.35
CA SER A 55 5.44 3.44 5.50
C SER A 55 5.90 4.07 6.82
N VAL A 56 5.79 3.33 7.93
CA VAL A 56 6.29 3.79 9.23
C VAL A 56 7.80 4.00 9.22
N ALA A 57 8.57 3.05 8.66
CA ALA A 57 10.02 3.17 8.54
C ALA A 57 10.43 4.43 7.74
N GLN A 58 9.72 4.75 6.66
CA GLN A 58 9.97 5.93 5.85
C GLN A 58 9.76 7.23 6.64
N VAL A 59 8.64 7.35 7.37
CA VAL A 59 8.35 8.53 8.21
C VAL A 59 9.41 8.72 9.29
N LEU A 60 9.89 7.61 9.87
CA LEU A 60 10.95 7.62 10.89
C LEU A 60 12.35 7.85 10.30
N GLY A 61 12.47 8.10 8.99
CA GLY A 61 13.73 8.38 8.30
C GLY A 61 14.64 7.14 8.19
N TRP A 62 14.08 5.94 8.23
CA TRP A 62 14.83 4.70 8.08
C TRP A 62 15.04 4.35 6.60
N THR A 63 16.09 3.59 6.32
CA THR A 63 16.30 3.02 4.98
C THR A 63 15.25 1.94 4.65
N PRO A 64 15.01 1.64 3.36
CA PRO A 64 14.06 0.59 2.97
C PRO A 64 14.35 -0.81 3.56
N ASP A 65 15.63 -1.11 3.83
CA ASP A 65 16.07 -2.40 4.36
C ASP A 65 16.02 -2.49 5.89
N SER A 66 15.81 -1.36 6.58
CA SER A 66 15.85 -1.29 8.05
C SER A 66 14.84 -2.21 8.72
N VAL A 67 13.66 -2.40 8.13
CA VAL A 67 12.64 -3.32 8.68
C VAL A 67 13.17 -4.76 8.71
N ALA A 68 13.81 -5.21 7.62
CA ALA A 68 14.39 -6.54 7.54
C ALA A 68 15.60 -6.70 8.48
N LEU A 69 16.44 -5.66 8.59
CA LEU A 69 17.57 -5.63 9.51
C LEU A 69 17.14 -5.78 10.97
N VAL A 70 16.10 -5.06 11.40
CA VAL A 70 15.60 -5.14 12.78
C VAL A 70 14.96 -6.50 13.05
N LEU A 71 14.21 -7.07 12.11
CA LEU A 71 13.64 -8.42 12.24
C LEU A 71 14.71 -9.51 12.30
N ALA A 72 15.88 -9.28 11.69
CA ALA A 72 17.06 -10.15 11.79
C ALA A 72 17.88 -9.93 13.08
N GLY A 73 17.45 -9.02 13.97
CA GLY A 73 18.12 -8.72 15.22
C GLY A 73 19.20 -7.62 15.15
N GLY A 74 19.24 -6.86 14.05
CA GLY A 74 20.05 -5.66 13.90
C GLY A 74 19.36 -4.38 14.42
N GLU A 75 20.01 -3.25 14.18
CA GLU A 75 19.49 -1.91 14.46
C GLU A 75 18.98 -1.25 13.17
N PRO A 76 17.98 -0.34 13.25
CA PRO A 76 17.47 0.35 12.08
C PRO A 76 18.52 1.33 11.52
N ALA A 77 18.82 1.23 10.22
CA ALA A 77 19.67 2.20 9.53
C ALA A 77 18.89 3.47 9.19
N ARG A 78 19.49 4.65 9.42
CA ARG A 78 18.90 5.94 9.03
C ARG A 78 19.30 6.30 7.61
N SER A 79 18.34 6.80 6.84
CA SER A 79 18.59 7.40 5.54
C SER A 79 19.20 8.79 5.77
N ALA A 80 20.41 9.04 5.25
CA ALA A 80 20.97 10.38 5.27
C ALA A 80 20.07 11.32 4.45
N PRO A 81 19.87 12.58 4.87
CA PRO A 81 19.14 13.54 4.06
C PRO A 81 19.93 13.79 2.78
N SER A 82 19.54 13.11 1.69
CA SER A 82 20.09 13.37 0.38
C SER A 82 19.48 14.68 -0.11
N ALA A 83 20.20 15.77 0.12
CA ALA A 83 19.87 17.09 -0.38
C ALA A 83 20.09 17.14 -1.90
N THR A 84 19.17 16.56 -2.69
CA THR A 84 19.06 16.86 -4.12
C THR A 84 17.65 16.57 -4.61
N ALA A 85 16.94 17.65 -5.00
CA ALA A 85 15.82 17.80 -5.95
C ALA A 85 14.89 16.58 -6.23
N TYR A 86 13.58 16.71 -6.16
CA TYR A 86 12.79 17.59 -7.03
C TYR A 86 11.50 18.06 -6.34
N GLN A 87 11.13 19.31 -6.59
CA GLN A 87 9.75 19.78 -6.49
C GLN A 87 8.87 18.89 -7.37
N SER A 88 8.28 17.85 -6.78
CA SER A 88 7.06 17.27 -7.31
C SER A 88 5.95 18.26 -7.01
N THR A 89 5.47 18.93 -8.03
CA THR A 89 4.14 19.57 -8.02
C THR A 89 3.11 18.45 -7.92
N VAL A 90 2.92 17.92 -6.70
CA VAL A 90 1.82 17.03 -6.39
C VAL A 90 0.57 17.90 -6.39
N SER A 91 -0.27 17.70 -7.40
CA SER A 91 -1.66 18.14 -7.34
C SER A 91 -2.24 17.53 -6.06
N VAL A 92 -2.57 18.38 -5.09
CA VAL A 92 -3.19 17.98 -3.83
C VAL A 92 -4.57 17.44 -4.17
N VAL A 93 -4.64 16.15 -4.47
CA VAL A 93 -5.85 15.37 -4.23
C VAL A 93 -5.99 15.33 -2.70
N PRO A 94 -7.12 15.74 -2.13
CA PRO A 94 -7.34 15.55 -0.70
C PRO A 94 -7.21 14.05 -0.41
N SER A 95 -6.24 13.68 0.44
CA SER A 95 -6.22 12.32 0.96
C SER A 95 -7.49 12.11 1.78
N PRO A 96 -8.20 10.99 1.62
CA PRO A 96 -9.32 10.65 2.50
C PRO A 96 -8.82 10.62 3.94
N ASP A 97 -9.62 11.13 4.87
CA ASP A 97 -9.37 11.00 6.31
C ASP A 97 -9.33 9.52 6.71
N ALA A 98 -8.59 9.21 7.79
CA ALA A 98 -8.29 7.84 8.17
C ALA A 98 -9.53 7.02 8.57
N GLU A 99 -10.61 7.67 9.01
CA GLU A 99 -11.89 7.02 9.30
C GLU A 99 -12.54 6.53 7.99
N SER A 100 -12.56 7.37 6.96
CA SER A 100 -13.06 7.02 5.62
C SER A 100 -12.31 5.84 4.97
N VAL A 101 -11.01 5.66 5.27
CA VAL A 101 -10.22 4.53 4.74
C VAL A 101 -10.50 3.22 5.47
N ASP A 102 -10.68 3.26 6.80
CA ASP A 102 -10.98 2.06 7.59
C ASP A 102 -12.40 1.56 7.30
N GLU A 103 -13.37 2.48 7.16
CA GLU A 103 -14.73 2.19 6.67
C GLU A 103 -14.69 1.54 5.28
N LEU A 104 -13.94 2.11 4.34
CA LEU A 104 -13.78 1.55 3.00
C LEU A 104 -13.17 0.13 3.05
N LEU A 105 -12.14 -0.09 3.89
CA LEU A 105 -11.51 -1.40 4.02
C LEU A 105 -12.45 -2.42 4.66
N ASP A 106 -13.33 -1.99 5.58
CA ASP A 106 -14.31 -2.82 6.27
C ASP A 106 -15.45 -3.31 5.38
N ASP A 107 -15.82 -2.51 4.38
CA ASP A 107 -16.75 -2.92 3.33
C ASP A 107 -16.14 -3.91 2.32
N LEU A 108 -14.81 -4.08 2.29
CA LEU A 108 -14.17 -5.05 1.42
C LEU A 108 -14.24 -6.48 1.97
N THR A 109 -14.60 -7.41 1.08
CA THR A 109 -14.52 -8.84 1.40
C THR A 109 -13.10 -9.26 1.81
N ALA A 110 -12.99 -10.26 2.69
CA ALA A 110 -11.71 -10.77 3.17
C ALA A 110 -10.75 -11.18 2.02
N ARG A 111 -11.28 -11.65 0.89
CA ARG A 111 -10.50 -11.99 -0.30
C ARG A 111 -9.88 -10.75 -0.94
N VAL A 112 -10.67 -9.67 -1.11
CA VAL A 112 -10.18 -8.42 -1.69
C VAL A 112 -9.17 -7.76 -0.76
N ARG A 113 -9.44 -7.74 0.54
CA ARG A 113 -8.50 -7.22 1.54
C ARG A 113 -7.16 -7.96 1.50
N ALA A 114 -7.18 -9.30 1.47
CA ALA A 114 -5.96 -10.10 1.34
C ALA A 114 -5.24 -9.85 0.00
N ALA A 115 -6.00 -9.66 -1.08
CA ALA A 115 -5.46 -9.32 -2.38
C ALA A 115 -4.85 -7.91 -2.41
N LEU A 116 -5.34 -6.94 -1.64
CA LEU A 116 -4.75 -5.59 -1.58
C LEU A 116 -3.50 -5.52 -0.70
N LEU A 117 -3.45 -6.29 0.39
CA LEU A 117 -2.38 -6.19 1.39
C LEU A 117 -1.02 -6.80 0.97
N GLY A 118 -0.96 -7.61 -0.09
CA GLY A 118 0.31 -8.19 -0.58
C GLY A 118 0.89 -7.46 -1.79
N GLY A 119 2.20 -7.47 -2.03
CA GLY A 119 2.79 -7.03 -3.32
C GLY A 119 2.63 -5.54 -3.68
N SER A 120 3.03 -5.17 -4.92
CA SER A 120 2.89 -3.81 -5.44
C SER A 120 1.78 -3.77 -6.48
N VAL A 121 0.82 -2.86 -6.32
CA VAL A 121 -0.10 -2.50 -7.41
C VAL A 121 0.73 -1.99 -8.58
N ALA A 122 0.49 -2.54 -9.76
CA ALA A 122 1.17 -2.18 -11.00
C ALA A 122 0.34 -1.16 -11.78
N ASP A 123 -0.98 -1.36 -11.79
CA ASP A 123 -1.94 -0.47 -12.43
C ASP A 123 -3.35 -0.73 -11.86
N ALA A 124 -4.26 0.23 -12.03
CA ALA A 124 -5.66 0.09 -11.65
C ALA A 124 -6.56 0.85 -12.64
N ASP A 125 -7.78 0.35 -12.84
CA ASP A 125 -8.79 0.97 -13.69
C ASP A 125 -10.15 0.94 -12.98
N ALA A 126 -10.96 1.95 -13.21
CA ALA A 126 -12.31 2.07 -12.65
C ALA A 126 -13.30 2.27 -13.80
N ILE A 127 -14.31 1.42 -13.87
CA ILE A 127 -15.27 1.37 -14.98
C ILE A 127 -16.67 1.43 -14.38
N GLY A 128 -17.41 2.49 -14.70
CA GLY A 128 -18.83 2.59 -14.34
C GLY A 128 -19.65 1.50 -15.04
N LEU A 129 -20.64 0.93 -14.34
CA LEU A 129 -21.59 -0.04 -14.89
C LEU A 129 -22.71 0.64 -15.70
N GLY A 130 -22.81 1.97 -15.67
CA GLY A 130 -23.78 2.76 -16.43
C GLY A 130 -23.41 4.25 -16.48
N GLU A 131 -24.32 5.08 -16.99
CA GLU A 131 -24.11 6.52 -17.19
C GLU A 131 -24.58 7.36 -15.99
N GLU A 132 -25.42 6.79 -15.11
CA GLU A 132 -25.92 7.48 -13.93
C GLU A 132 -24.94 7.35 -12.76
N PRO A 133 -24.82 8.37 -11.89
CA PRO A 133 -23.90 8.36 -10.76
C PRO A 133 -24.21 7.31 -9.68
N ASP A 134 -25.43 6.75 -9.67
CA ASP A 134 -25.85 5.64 -8.80
C ASP A 134 -25.64 4.26 -9.45
N ASP A 135 -25.25 4.20 -10.73
CA ASP A 135 -24.86 2.94 -11.35
C ASP A 135 -23.54 2.48 -10.72
N GLY A 136 -23.50 1.22 -10.29
CA GLY A 136 -22.35 0.69 -9.57
C GLY A 136 -21.03 0.82 -10.36
N GLU A 137 -19.90 0.77 -9.68
CA GLU A 137 -18.58 0.86 -10.33
C GLU A 137 -17.82 -0.47 -10.18
N VAL A 138 -17.13 -0.88 -11.25
CA VAL A 138 -16.18 -2.00 -11.23
C VAL A 138 -14.77 -1.47 -11.18
N VAL A 139 -14.07 -1.79 -10.09
CA VAL A 139 -12.65 -1.49 -9.94
C VAL A 139 -11.80 -2.72 -10.26
N LEU A 140 -10.93 -2.58 -11.25
CA LEU A 140 -9.96 -3.60 -11.66
C LEU A 140 -8.58 -3.21 -11.15
N ILE A 141 -7.95 -4.09 -10.38
CA ILE A 141 -6.63 -3.83 -9.79
C ILE A 141 -5.65 -4.88 -10.29
N TRP A 142 -4.62 -4.44 -11.00
CA TRP A 142 -3.52 -5.30 -11.40
C TRP A 142 -2.32 -5.13 -10.49
N LYS A 143 -1.77 -6.26 -10.06
CA LYS A 143 -0.59 -6.30 -9.19
C LYS A 143 0.58 -6.91 -9.92
N ARG A 144 1.74 -6.30 -9.75
CA ARG A 144 2.96 -6.81 -10.36
C ARG A 144 3.32 -8.16 -9.75
N GLY A 145 3.73 -9.11 -10.58
CA GLY A 145 4.31 -10.35 -10.10
C GLY A 145 5.57 -10.07 -9.27
N GLN A 146 5.73 -10.74 -8.13
CA GLN A 146 6.88 -10.62 -7.23
C GLN A 146 8.13 -11.37 -7.75
N ARG A 147 8.20 -11.64 -9.05
CA ARG A 147 9.35 -12.33 -9.64
C ARG A 147 10.54 -11.37 -9.68
N PRO A 148 11.63 -11.65 -8.94
CA PRO A 148 12.78 -10.74 -8.84
C PRO A 148 13.49 -10.54 -10.18
N ASP A 149 13.46 -11.55 -11.06
CA ASP A 149 14.16 -11.55 -12.35
C ASP A 149 13.23 -11.43 -13.57
N ALA A 150 12.10 -10.73 -13.42
CA ALA A 150 11.17 -10.56 -14.54
C ALA A 150 11.85 -9.83 -15.71
N THR A 151 11.93 -10.48 -16.87
CA THR A 151 12.57 -9.88 -18.05
C THR A 151 11.68 -8.77 -18.65
N PRO A 152 12.27 -7.80 -19.37
CA PRO A 152 11.48 -6.75 -20.03
C PRO A 152 10.41 -7.28 -20.98
N GLU A 153 10.65 -8.44 -21.60
CA GLU A 153 9.67 -9.10 -22.47
C GLU A 153 8.48 -9.67 -21.69
N GLN A 154 8.73 -10.26 -20.52
CA GLN A 154 7.66 -10.75 -19.64
C GLN A 154 6.81 -9.60 -19.12
N LEU A 155 7.43 -8.48 -18.75
CA LEU A 155 6.71 -7.27 -18.34
C LEU A 155 5.85 -6.73 -19.49
N ARG A 156 6.37 -6.67 -20.72
CA ARG A 156 5.60 -6.27 -21.91
C ARG A 156 4.44 -7.23 -22.21
N ALA A 157 4.64 -8.53 -22.00
CA ALA A 157 3.59 -9.53 -22.20
C ALA A 157 2.46 -9.36 -21.17
N ASP A 158 2.81 -9.10 -19.90
CA ASP A 158 1.84 -8.86 -18.85
C ASP A 158 1.06 -7.55 -19.09
N LEU A 159 1.74 -6.47 -19.51
CA LEU A 159 1.10 -5.22 -19.91
C LEU A 159 0.12 -5.41 -21.09
N LYS A 160 0.48 -6.21 -22.09
CA LYS A 160 -0.43 -6.52 -23.22
C LYS A 160 -1.67 -7.28 -22.75
N LYS A 161 -1.53 -8.22 -21.82
CA LYS A 161 -2.67 -8.95 -21.25
C LYS A 161 -3.57 -8.01 -20.45
N TRP A 162 -2.97 -7.13 -19.65
CA TRP A 162 -3.70 -6.13 -18.88
C TRP A 162 -4.49 -5.18 -19.78
N ALA A 163 -3.87 -4.59 -20.80
CA ALA A 163 -4.54 -3.72 -21.75
C ALA A 163 -5.69 -4.42 -22.49
N ARG A 164 -5.52 -5.71 -22.81
CA ARG A 164 -6.60 -6.52 -23.42
C ARG A 164 -7.76 -6.74 -22.44
N LEU A 165 -7.47 -7.02 -21.16
CA LEU A 165 -8.49 -7.20 -20.13
C LEU A 165 -9.30 -5.93 -19.93
N GLN A 166 -8.64 -4.78 -19.80
CA GLN A 166 -9.33 -3.49 -19.66
C GLN A 166 -10.28 -3.23 -20.84
N ARG A 167 -9.81 -3.48 -22.07
CA ARG A 167 -10.64 -3.30 -23.26
C ARG A 167 -11.87 -4.21 -23.25
N VAL A 168 -11.68 -5.51 -22.99
CA VAL A 168 -12.79 -6.48 -22.94
C VAL A 168 -13.77 -6.16 -21.82
N ALA A 169 -13.28 -5.74 -20.65
CA ALA A 169 -14.14 -5.35 -19.55
C ALA A 169 -15.03 -4.15 -19.92
N ARG A 170 -14.46 -3.12 -20.56
CA ARG A 170 -15.24 -1.96 -21.04
C ARG A 170 -16.22 -2.33 -22.14
N GLU A 171 -15.85 -3.21 -23.06
CA GLU A 171 -16.75 -3.70 -24.12
C GLU A 171 -17.96 -4.45 -23.52
N ILE A 172 -17.73 -5.39 -22.59
CA ILE A 172 -18.80 -6.14 -21.92
C ILE A 172 -19.76 -5.21 -21.18
N LEU A 173 -19.20 -4.25 -20.44
CA LEU A 173 -20.00 -3.33 -19.62
C LEU A 173 -20.73 -2.27 -20.47
N ALA A 174 -20.24 -1.97 -21.68
CA ALA A 174 -20.95 -1.11 -22.62
C ALA A 174 -22.10 -1.84 -23.36
N ASP A 175 -21.97 -3.15 -23.59
CA ASP A 175 -22.97 -3.96 -24.30
C ASP A 175 -24.23 -4.28 -23.46
N ASP A 176 -24.18 -4.12 -22.13
CA ASP A 176 -25.32 -4.33 -21.21
C ASP A 176 -26.27 -3.11 -21.11
N ASN A 177 -26.06 -2.08 -21.92
CA ASN A 177 -26.93 -0.91 -22.00
C ASN A 177 -28.03 -1.16 -23.05
N PRO A 178 -29.25 -1.65 -22.69
CA PRO A 178 -30.29 -1.86 -23.68
C PRO A 178 -30.64 -0.50 -24.28
N SER A 179 -30.39 -0.34 -25.58
CA SER A 179 -31.02 0.71 -26.38
C SER A 179 -32.52 0.45 -26.44
N THR A 180 -33.31 0.78 -25.42
CA THR A 180 -34.76 1.01 -25.56
C THR A 180 -35.32 1.86 -24.43
#